data_AF-A0A6G1M9R8-F1
#
_entry.id   AF-A0A6G1M9R8-F1
#
_cell.length_a   1.000
_cell.length_b   1.000
_cell.length_c   1.000
_cell.angle_alpha   90.00
_cell.angle_beta   90.00
_cell.angle_gamma   90.00
#
_symmetry.space_group_name_H-M   'P 1'
#
loop_
_entity.id
_entity.type
_entity.pdbx_description
1 polymer ?
#
loop_
_entity_poly.entity_id
_entity_poly.type
_entity_poly.pdbx_seq_one_letter_code
_entity_poly.pdbx_strand_id
1 'polypeptide(L)'
;MSSIAFYAFFGAAARFMQLGIQKRPHYLPSEAIAYPLYMSISIGAGLWLDSVEDKHMALLQDRKKILIEKRARREEELRSFARDHMTGDSHS
;
A
#
# COMPACT_ATOMS: atom_id res chain seq x y z
N MET A 1 8.68 -5.26 -0.06
CA MET A 1 9.58 -5.85 0.98
C MET A 1 10.68 -4.87 1.42
N SER A 2 10.44 -3.55 1.45
CA SER A 2 11.51 -2.55 1.70
C SER A 2 11.16 -1.53 2.80
N SER A 3 10.02 -1.70 3.47
CA SER A 3 9.45 -0.68 4.35
C SER A 3 10.19 -0.51 5.67
N ILE A 4 10.65 -1.59 6.30
CA ILE A 4 11.30 -1.53 7.63
C ILE A 4 12.59 -0.70 7.57
N ALA A 5 13.40 -0.87 6.52
CA ALA A 5 14.62 -0.10 6.33
C ALA A 5 14.32 1.40 6.08
N PHE A 6 13.27 1.71 5.33
CA PHE A 6 12.83 3.08 5.09
C PHE A 6 12.33 3.74 6.38
N TYR A 7 11.48 3.07 7.16
CA TYR A 7 10.97 3.60 8.42
C TYR A 7 12.05 3.71 9.50
N ALA A 8 12.99 2.77 9.55
CA ALA A 8 14.16 2.88 10.42
C ALA A 8 15.04 4.08 10.05
N PHE A 9 15.31 4.29 8.75
CA PHE A 9 16.06 5.45 8.27
C PHE A 9 15.30 6.76 8.51
N PHE A 10 13.98 6.78 8.32
CA PHE A 10 13.13 7.93 8.59
C PHE A 10 13.13 8.31 10.07
N GLY A 11 13.08 7.35 10.99
CA GLY A 11 13.19 7.61 12.42
C GLY A 11 14.54 8.19 12.83
N ALA A 12 15.62 7.65 12.26
CA ALA A 12 16.96 8.19 12.47
C ALA A 12 17.10 9.61 11.89
N ALA A 13 16.55 9.86 10.70
CA ALA A 13 16.55 11.18 10.05
C ALA A 13 15.68 12.21 10.81
N ALA A 14 14.51 11.82 11.31
CA ALA A 14 13.67 12.67 12.13
C ALA A 14 14.36 13.08 13.43
N ARG A 15 15.05 12.13 14.10
CA ARG A 15 15.88 12.42 15.28
C ARG A 15 17.04 13.35 14.95
N PHE A 16 17.74 13.11 13.84
CA PHE A 16 18.81 13.97 13.33
C PHE A 16 18.31 15.40 13.05
N MET A 17 17.11 15.54 12.47
CA MET A 17 16.49 16.83 12.23
C MET A 17 16.06 17.53 13.52
N GLN A 18 15.52 16.80 14.50
CA GLN A 18 15.16 17.36 15.81
C GLN A 18 16.38 17.90 16.56
N LEU A 19 17.52 17.19 16.51
CA LEU A 19 18.80 17.63 17.08
C LEU A 19 19.38 18.84 16.32
N GLY A 20 19.22 18.89 15.01
CA GLY A 20 19.60 20.03 14.17
C GLY A 20 18.87 21.32 14.55
N ILE A 21 17.60 21.22 14.94
CA ILE A 21 16.79 22.37 15.38
C ILE A 21 17.17 22.84 16.79
N GLN A 22 17.48 21.92 17.71
CA GLN A 22 17.79 22.26 19.11
C GLN A 22 19.23 22.73 19.39
N LYS A 23 20.18 22.60 18.44
CA LYS A 23 21.61 22.95 18.63
C LYS A 23 22.22 22.42 19.94
N ARG A 24 21.78 21.25 20.43
CA ARG A 24 22.33 20.62 21.65
C ARG A 24 23.48 19.65 21.29
N PRO A 25 24.54 19.56 22.11
CA PRO A 25 25.66 18.67 21.85
C PRO A 25 25.22 17.19 21.91
N HIS A 26 25.60 16.43 20.88
CA HIS A 26 25.11 15.08 20.58
C HIS A 26 25.58 13.96 21.55
N TYR A 27 26.40 14.27 22.56
CA TYR A 27 27.18 13.31 23.33
C TYR A 27 26.97 13.43 24.84
N LEU A 28 25.70 13.43 25.29
CA LEU A 28 25.35 13.26 26.70
C LEU A 28 24.89 11.81 26.94
N PRO A 29 25.34 11.12 28.01
CA PRO A 29 24.98 9.73 28.29
C PRO A 29 23.47 9.47 28.37
N SER A 30 22.69 10.49 28.74
CA SER A 30 21.22 10.45 28.77
C SER A 30 20.57 10.42 27.39
N GLU A 31 21.22 10.99 26.37
CA GLU A 31 20.70 11.06 25.00
C GLU A 31 20.96 9.77 24.20
N ALA A 32 21.93 8.95 24.64
CA ALA A 32 22.28 7.69 23.98
C ALA A 32 21.10 6.70 23.96
N ILE A 33 20.24 6.73 24.98
CA ILE A 33 19.05 5.88 25.07
C ILE A 33 17.86 6.40 24.25
N ALA A 34 17.90 7.67 23.86
CA ALA A 34 16.85 8.24 23.03
C ALA A 34 16.95 7.76 21.57
N TYR A 35 18.15 7.45 21.06
CA TYR A 35 18.31 6.87 19.73
C TYR A 35 17.54 5.55 19.53
N PRO A 36 17.67 4.52 20.39
CA PRO A 36 16.87 3.30 20.27
C PRO A 36 15.38 3.53 20.54
N LEU A 37 15.00 4.52 21.35
CA LEU A 37 13.58 4.85 21.59
C LEU A 37 12.91 5.44 20.33
N TYR A 38 13.60 6.34 19.63
CA TYR A 38 13.07 6.89 18.37
C TYR A 38 13.10 5.86 17.25
N MET A 39 14.12 5.00 17.24
CA MET A 39 14.18 3.87 16.31
C MET A 39 13.01 2.91 16.56
N SER A 40 12.67 2.60 17.82
CA SER A 40 11.56 1.71 18.15
C SER A 40 10.19 2.32 17.81
N ILE A 41 9.99 3.62 18.05
CA ILE A 41 8.76 4.33 17.66
C ILE A 41 8.60 4.33 16.14
N SER A 42 9.65 4.61 15.38
CA SER A 42 9.56 4.62 13.92
C SER A 42 9.41 3.23 13.31
N ILE A 43 10.05 2.20 13.87
CA ILE A 43 9.81 0.81 13.45
C ILE A 43 8.35 0.43 13.74
N GLY A 44 7.83 0.75 14.93
CA GLY A 44 6.44 0.48 15.30
C GLY A 44 5.43 1.20 14.40
N ALA A 45 5.68 2.47 14.08
CA ALA A 45 4.87 3.23 13.13
C ALA A 45 4.95 2.65 11.71
N GLY A 46 6.13 2.17 11.29
CA GLY A 46 6.33 1.53 9.99
C GLY A 46 5.53 0.25 9.81
N LEU A 47 5.55 -0.64 10.83
CA LEU A 47 4.76 -1.86 10.82
C LEU A 47 3.24 -1.58 10.74
N TRP A 48 2.78 -0.49 11.35
CA TRP A 48 1.38 -0.08 11.26
C TRP A 48 1.00 0.45 9.87
N LEU A 49 1.85 1.26 9.25
CA LEU A 49 1.60 1.80 7.91
C LEU A 49 1.62 0.71 6.84
N ASP A 50 2.56 -0.23 6.91
CA ASP A 50 2.56 -1.41 6.03
C ASP A 50 1.24 -2.18 6.15
N SER A 51 0.74 -2.36 7.38
CA SER A 51 -0.55 -3.01 7.62
C SER A 51 -1.73 -2.23 7.01
N VAL A 52 -1.65 -0.89 6.93
CA VAL A 52 -2.67 -0.05 6.30
C VAL A 52 -2.60 -0.14 4.78
N GLU A 53 -1.39 -0.10 4.21
CA GLU A 53 -1.19 -0.22 2.77
C GLU A 53 -1.65 -1.59 2.22
N ASP A 54 -1.33 -2.68 2.93
CA ASP A 54 -1.80 -4.02 2.59
C ASP A 54 -3.34 -4.11 2.54
N LYS A 55 -4.03 -3.43 3.45
CA LYS A 55 -5.51 -3.36 3.46
C LYS A 55 -6.05 -2.61 2.25
N HIS A 56 -5.43 -1.49 1.89
CA HIS A 56 -5.84 -0.71 0.71
C HIS A 56 -5.59 -1.47 -0.58
N MET A 57 -4.46 -2.17 -0.68
CA MET A 57 -4.11 -2.90 -1.88
C MET A 57 -4.96 -4.16 -2.04
N ALA A 58 -5.28 -4.86 -0.95
CA ALA A 58 -6.26 -5.94 -0.95
C ALA A 58 -7.64 -5.46 -1.44
N LEU A 59 -8.11 -4.32 -0.93
CA LEU A 59 -9.39 -3.74 -1.34
C LEU A 59 -9.40 -3.37 -2.84
N LEU A 60 -8.32 -2.77 -3.35
CA LEU A 60 -8.20 -2.42 -4.76
C LEU A 60 -8.18 -3.66 -5.66
N GLN A 61 -7.50 -4.73 -5.24
CA GLN A 61 -7.49 -6.00 -5.96
C GLN A 61 -8.88 -6.64 -6.00
N ASP A 62 -9.62 -6.63 -4.89
CA ASP A 62 -10.98 -7.15 -4.84
C ASP A 62 -11.93 -6.37 -5.74
N ARG A 63 -11.85 -5.03 -5.71
CA ARG A 63 -12.64 -4.18 -6.62
C ARG A 63 -12.28 -4.46 -8.08
N LYS A 64 -11.00 -4.64 -8.40
CA LYS A 64 -10.55 -4.97 -9.75
C LYS A 64 -11.13 -6.31 -10.22
N LYS A 65 -11.12 -7.35 -9.38
CA LYS A 65 -11.70 -8.67 -9.71
C LYS A 65 -13.18 -8.55 -10.05
N ILE A 66 -13.96 -7.86 -9.22
CA ILE A 66 -15.40 -7.66 -9.44
C ILE A 66 -15.66 -6.94 -10.77
N LEU A 67 -14.86 -5.93 -11.10
CA LEU A 67 -15.01 -5.19 -12.36
C LEU A 67 -14.67 -6.05 -13.58
N ILE A 68 -13.63 -6.89 -13.50
CA ILE A 68 -13.25 -7.80 -14.57
C ILE A 68 -14.34 -8.87 -14.78
N GLU A 69 -14.87 -9.44 -13.71
CA GLU A 69 -15.95 -10.44 -13.79
C GLU A 69 -17.22 -9.86 -14.44
N LYS A 70 -17.59 -8.62 -14.08
CA LYS A 70 -18.73 -7.93 -14.73
C LYS A 70 -18.49 -7.68 -16.22
N ARG A 71 -17.26 -7.37 -16.62
CA ARG A 71 -16.91 -7.17 -18.04
C ARG A 71 -16.97 -8.49 -18.81
N ALA A 72 -16.44 -9.56 -18.25
CA ALA A 72 -16.53 -10.90 -18.83
C ALA A 72 -17.99 -11.33 -19.05
N ARG A 73 -18.86 -11.14 -18.04
CA ARG A 73 -20.29 -11.46 -18.18
C ARG A 73 -20.97 -10.68 -19.30
N ARG A 74 -20.63 -9.39 -19.45
CA ARG A 74 -21.21 -8.54 -20.50
C ARG A 74 -20.73 -8.93 -21.89
N GLU A 75 -19.47 -9.35 -22.03
CA GLU A 75 -18.93 -9.88 -23.28
C GLU A 75 -19.60 -11.21 -23.66
N GLU A 76 -19.86 -12.09 -22.69
CA GLU A 76 -20.58 -13.35 -22.91
C GLU A 76 -22.02 -13.10 -23.39
N GLU A 77 -22.76 -12.18 -22.75
CA GLU A 77 -24.11 -11.78 -23.15
C GLU A 77 -24.16 -11.17 -24.56
N LEU A 78 -23.19 -10.30 -24.90
CA LEU A 78 -23.06 -9.76 -26.25
C LEU A 78 -22.77 -10.86 -27.27
N ARG A 79 -21.95 -11.84 -26.91
CA ARG A 79 -21.56 -12.94 -27.80
C ARG A 79 -22.69 -13.95 -28.00
N SER A 80 -23.53 -14.20 -27.00
CA SER A 80 -24.75 -14.99 -27.15
C SER A 80 -25.79 -14.25 -28.00
N PHE A 81 -25.99 -12.96 -27.74
CA PHE A 81 -26.91 -12.14 -28.55
C PHE A 81 -26.49 -12.09 -30.03
N ALA A 82 -25.20 -11.90 -30.31
CA ALA A 82 -24.68 -11.91 -31.67
C ALA A 82 -24.83 -13.28 -32.35
N ARG A 83 -24.69 -14.39 -31.59
CA ARG A 83 -24.89 -15.75 -32.11
C ARG A 83 -26.34 -15.98 -32.52
N ASP A 84 -27.30 -15.56 -31.68
CA ASP A 84 -28.73 -15.75 -31.93
C ASP A 84 -29.21 -14.93 -33.14
N HIS A 85 -28.68 -13.72 -33.34
CA HIS A 85 -28.94 -12.92 -34.55
C HIS A 85 -28.38 -13.57 -35.83
N MET A 86 -27.21 -14.19 -35.78
CA MET A 86 -26.61 -14.86 -36.96
C MET A 86 -27.36 -16.14 -37.37
N THR A 87 -28.01 -16.82 -36.42
CA THR A 87 -28.82 -18.02 -36.72
C THR A 87 -30.23 -17.69 -37.19
N GLY A 88 -30.79 -16.54 -36.78
CA GLY A 88 -32.13 -16.10 -37.17
C GLY A 88 -32.25 -15.66 -38.64
N ASP A 89 -31.17 -15.15 -39.23
CA ASP A 89 -31.16 -14.65 -40.63
C ASP A 89 -31.08 -15.77 -41.68
N SER A 90 -30.83 -17.02 -41.27
CA SER A 90 -30.71 -18.17 -42.18
C SER A 90 -32.05 -18.86 -42.54
N HIS A 91 -33.16 -18.42 -41.93
CA HIS A 91 -34.48 -19.06 -42.05
C HIS A 91 -35.55 -18.18 -42.74
N SER A 92 -35.18 -17.04 -43.33
CA SER A 92 -36.06 -16.17 -44.14
C SER A 92 -35.69 -16.23 -45.61
#